data_AF-A0A519ZQ14-F1
#
_entry.id   AF-A0A519ZQ14-F1
#
_cell.length_a   1.000
_cell.length_b   1.000
_cell.length_c   1.000
_cell.angle_alpha   90.00
_cell.angle_beta   90.00
_cell.angle_gamma   90.00
#
_symmetry.space_group_name_H-M   'P 1'
#
loop_
_entity.id
_entity.type
_entity.pdbx_description
1 polymer ?
#
loop_
_entity_poly.entity_id
_entity_poly.type
_entity_poly.pdbx_seq_one_letter_code
_entity_poly.pdbx_strand_id
1 'polypeptide(L)'
;MAERAVHWPAQRTLFVADLHIGKAAVFRARGLPVPQGTTTDTLTRLSLALRASGAERLVVLGDLLHARESHAEPTMAVLRRWRLDHASLACIALEGNHDRHAGLLDTALGFEAVQDVYDAGPLLGVHDPADAAASAGSC
;
A
#
# COMPACT_ATOMS: atom_id res chain seq x y z
N MET A 1 17.25 -0.73 5.68
CA MET A 1 15.92 -1.17 6.13
C MET A 1 15.52 -2.32 5.24
N ALA A 2 15.32 -3.51 5.83
CA ALA A 2 14.84 -4.71 5.14
C ALA A 2 13.66 -4.34 4.24
N GLU A 3 13.73 -4.76 2.98
CA GLU A 3 12.65 -4.56 2.03
C GLU A 3 11.42 -5.30 2.57
N ARG A 4 10.44 -4.55 3.10
CA ARG A 4 9.15 -5.07 3.55
C ARG A 4 8.31 -5.47 2.34
N ALA A 5 8.85 -6.38 1.54
CA ALA A 5 8.32 -6.80 0.28
C ALA A 5 8.57 -8.30 0.12
N VAL A 6 7.54 -9.02 -0.30
CA VAL A 6 7.61 -10.46 -0.61
C VAL A 6 7.19 -10.63 -2.05
N HIS A 7 8.10 -11.15 -2.88
CA HIS A 7 7.79 -11.46 -4.28
C HIS A 7 7.32 -12.92 -4.38
N TRP A 8 6.17 -13.13 -5.03
CA TRP A 8 5.65 -14.44 -5.43
C TRP A 8 5.78 -14.61 -6.95
N PRO A 9 6.85 -15.27 -7.44
CA PRO A 9 7.14 -15.34 -8.87
C PRO A 9 6.06 -16.03 -9.69
N ALA A 10 5.49 -17.13 -9.17
CA ALA A 10 4.49 -17.92 -9.88
C ALA A 10 3.20 -17.13 -10.19
N GLN A 11 2.88 -16.14 -9.36
CA GLN A 11 1.73 -15.24 -9.54
C GLN A 11 2.16 -13.85 -10.05
N ARG A 12 3.44 -13.64 -10.36
CA ARG A 12 4.01 -12.34 -10.77
C ARG A 12 3.57 -11.20 -9.84
N THR A 13 3.51 -11.49 -8.54
CA THR A 13 2.89 -10.60 -7.54
C THR A 13 3.91 -10.16 -6.51
N LEU A 14 3.96 -8.86 -6.24
CA LEU A 14 4.72 -8.27 -5.14
C LEU A 14 3.76 -7.88 -4.01
N PHE A 15 3.98 -8.44 -2.83
CA PHE A 15 3.27 -8.09 -1.60
C PHE A 15 4.09 -7.09 -0.81
N VAL A 16 3.45 -6.04 -0.31
CA VAL A 16 4.04 -5.05 0.60
C VAL A 16 3.05 -4.71 1.72
N ALA A 17 3.53 -4.16 2.82
CA ALA A 17 2.68 -3.68 3.91
C ALA A 17 3.21 -2.33 4.43
N ASP A 18 2.34 -1.56 5.11
CA ASP A 18 2.71 -0.36 5.86
C ASP A 18 3.41 0.74 5.01
N LEU A 19 2.90 1.03 3.80
CA LEU A 19 3.52 2.05 2.95
C LEU A 19 3.40 3.46 3.56
N HIS A 20 2.36 3.74 4.33
CA HIS A 20 2.18 4.99 5.09
C HIS A 20 2.40 6.25 4.24
N ILE A 21 1.81 6.28 3.04
CA ILE A 21 1.90 7.41 2.13
C ILE A 21 1.37 8.67 2.83
N GLY A 22 2.09 9.77 2.69
CA GLY A 22 1.72 11.07 3.28
C GLY A 22 2.19 11.30 4.72
N LYS A 23 2.89 10.36 5.37
CA LYS A 23 3.43 10.53 6.74
C LYS A 23 4.19 11.85 6.92
N ALA A 24 5.08 12.19 5.99
CA ALA A 24 5.82 13.46 6.05
C ALA A 24 4.90 14.70 5.93
N ALA A 25 3.82 14.63 5.15
CA ALA A 25 2.84 15.72 5.03
C ALA A 25 2.07 15.92 6.34
N VAL A 26 1.70 14.83 7.02
CA VAL A 26 1.02 14.88 8.33
C VAL A 26 1.90 15.53 9.39
N PHE A 27 3.18 15.18 9.46
CA PHE A 27 4.11 15.79 10.41
C PHE A 27 4.28 17.29 10.16
N ARG A 28 4.37 17.71 8.89
CA ARG A 28 4.40 19.14 8.52
C ARG A 28 3.13 19.86 8.94
N ALA A 29 1.95 19.29 8.64
CA ALA A 29 0.67 19.89 8.99
C ALA A 29 0.50 20.10 10.51
N ARG A 30 1.15 19.25 11.32
CA ARG A 30 1.13 19.30 12.79
C ARG A 30 2.29 20.07 13.41
N GLY A 31 3.14 20.72 12.60
CA GLY A 31 4.31 21.48 13.09
C GLY A 31 5.39 20.62 13.75
N LEU A 32 5.42 19.31 13.46
CA LEU A 32 6.39 18.37 14.02
C LEU A 32 7.62 18.22 13.12
N PRO A 33 8.81 17.88 13.67
CA PRO A 33 9.99 17.56 12.88
C PRO A 33 9.71 16.44 11.87
N VAL A 34 9.97 16.70 10.59
CA VAL A 34 9.67 15.74 9.52
C VAL A 34 10.69 14.59 9.54
N PRO A 35 10.25 13.33 9.67
CA PRO A 35 11.16 12.19 9.67
C PRO A 35 11.87 12.04 8.32
N GLN A 36 13.05 11.41 8.32
CA GLN A 36 13.75 11.07 7.07
C GLN A 36 12.99 9.94 6.36
N GLY A 37 12.38 10.26 5.22
CA GLY A 37 11.55 9.36 4.43
C GLY A 37 10.30 10.08 3.93
N THR A 38 10.28 10.39 2.64
CA THR A 38 9.17 11.05 1.96
C THR A 38 8.31 10.04 1.19
N THR A 39 7.09 10.43 0.81
CA THR A 39 6.27 9.68 -0.14
C THR A 39 7.04 9.30 -1.40
N THR A 40 7.87 10.22 -1.92
CA THR A 40 8.71 9.99 -3.10
C THR A 40 9.75 8.89 -2.87
N ASP A 41 10.39 8.85 -1.70
CA ASP A 41 11.38 7.82 -1.37
C ASP A 41 10.73 6.44 -1.27
N THR A 42 9.55 6.35 -0.64
CA THR A 42 8.77 5.12 -0.55
C THR A 42 8.40 4.59 -1.94
N LEU A 43 7.86 5.45 -2.81
CA LEU A 43 7.46 5.06 -4.17
C LEU A 43 8.66 4.74 -5.07
N THR A 44 9.80 5.39 -4.85
CA THR A 44 11.04 5.09 -5.58
C THR A 44 11.52 3.68 -5.25
N ARG A 45 11.57 3.32 -3.96
CA ARG A 45 11.94 1.98 -3.52
C ARG A 45 10.96 0.91 -4.03
N LEU A 46 9.66 1.21 -3.98
CA LEU A 46 8.62 0.33 -4.52
C LEU A 46 8.81 0.09 -6.03
N SER A 47 9.10 1.14 -6.80
CA SER A 47 9.37 1.04 -8.24
C SER A 47 10.60 0.18 -8.53
N LEU A 48 11.65 0.28 -7.72
CA LEU A 48 12.85 -0.55 -7.87
C LEU A 48 12.54 -2.03 -7.59
N ALA A 49 11.78 -2.31 -6.52
CA ALA A 49 11.37 -3.68 -6.20
C ALA A 49 10.49 -4.30 -7.29
N LEU A 50 9.54 -3.54 -7.85
CA LEU A 50 8.70 -3.98 -8.97
C LEU A 50 9.53 -4.30 -10.22
N ARG A 51 10.49 -3.43 -10.57
CA ARG A 51 11.39 -3.67 -11.71
C ARG A 51 12.29 -4.88 -11.49
N ALA A 52 12.86 -5.03 -10.30
CA ALA A 52 13.76 -6.14 -9.98
C ALA A 52 13.04 -7.49 -9.96
N SER A 53 11.79 -7.52 -9.49
CA SER A 53 10.96 -8.73 -9.44
C SER A 53 10.29 -9.07 -10.78
N GLY A 54 10.03 -8.07 -11.63
CA GLY A 54 9.24 -8.25 -12.85
C GLY A 54 7.76 -8.53 -12.56
N ALA A 55 7.29 -8.14 -11.36
CA ALA A 55 5.90 -8.32 -10.94
C ALA A 55 4.95 -7.45 -11.77
N GLU A 56 3.78 -8.02 -12.09
CA GLU A 56 2.68 -7.36 -12.81
C GLU A 56 1.50 -7.04 -11.90
N ARG A 57 1.55 -7.52 -10.65
CA ARG A 57 0.59 -7.22 -9.60
C ARG A 57 1.29 -6.73 -8.35
N LEU A 58 0.75 -5.68 -7.75
CA LEU A 58 1.10 -5.18 -6.43
C LEU A 58 -0.08 -5.40 -5.49
N VAL A 59 0.16 -6.03 -4.35
CA VAL A 59 -0.81 -6.19 -3.26
C VAL A 59 -0.26 -5.47 -2.02
N VAL A 60 -1.00 -4.46 -1.55
CA VAL A 60 -0.70 -3.74 -0.30
C VAL A 60 -1.57 -4.34 0.81
N LEU A 61 -0.94 -4.97 1.79
CA LEU A 61 -1.60 -5.63 2.93
C LEU A 61 -1.87 -4.63 4.07
N GLY A 62 -2.63 -3.57 3.77
CA GLY A 62 -3.02 -2.54 4.73
C GLY A 62 -2.06 -1.37 4.90
N ASP A 63 -2.61 -0.31 5.48
CA ASP A 63 -1.97 0.96 5.85
C ASP A 63 -1.25 1.62 4.66
N LEU A 64 -1.96 1.72 3.53
CA LEU A 64 -1.49 2.44 2.36
C LEU A 64 -1.39 3.94 2.66
N LEU A 65 -2.43 4.52 3.27
CA LEU A 65 -2.47 5.92 3.66
C LEU A 65 -2.21 6.06 5.17
N HIS A 66 -1.39 7.05 5.56
CA HIS A 66 -1.06 7.26 6.96
C HIS A 66 -2.22 7.88 7.78
N ALA A 67 -2.92 8.87 7.22
CA ALA A 67 -4.05 9.55 7.85
C ALA A 67 -4.83 10.38 6.82
N ARG A 68 -5.90 11.06 7.25
CA ARG A 68 -6.73 11.92 6.37
C ARG A 68 -5.91 13.02 5.70
N GLU A 69 -4.92 13.55 6.40
CA GLU A 69 -3.99 14.56 5.89
C GLU A 69 -3.08 14.03 4.76
N SER A 70 -3.00 12.71 4.55
CA SER A 70 -2.34 12.11 3.40
C SER A 70 -3.01 12.47 2.08
N HIS A 71 -4.29 12.87 2.08
CA HIS A 71 -5.00 13.36 0.90
C HIS A 71 -4.58 14.76 0.45
N ALA A 72 -3.63 15.40 1.13
CA ALA A 72 -3.09 16.69 0.70
C ALA A 72 -2.57 16.61 -0.76
N GLU A 73 -2.94 17.59 -1.58
CA GLU A 73 -2.66 17.59 -3.03
C GLU A 73 -1.20 17.29 -3.41
N PRO A 74 -0.17 17.83 -2.75
CA PRO A 74 1.22 17.47 -3.07
C PRO A 74 1.52 15.97 -2.94
N THR A 75 0.89 15.29 -1.97
CA THR A 75 1.05 13.84 -1.77
C THR A 75 0.29 13.06 -2.83
N MET A 76 -0.97 13.43 -3.08
CA MET A 76 -1.81 12.78 -4.07
C MET A 76 -1.27 12.95 -5.49
N ALA A 77 -0.74 14.12 -5.84
CA ALA A 77 -0.11 14.36 -7.13
C ALA A 77 1.08 13.42 -7.39
N VAL A 78 1.93 13.19 -6.38
CA VAL A 78 3.06 12.26 -6.48
C VAL A 78 2.56 10.82 -6.66
N LEU A 79 1.54 10.41 -5.91
CA LEU A 79 0.96 9.06 -6.03
C LEU A 79 0.28 8.85 -7.38
N ARG A 80 -0.51 9.82 -7.86
CA ARG A 80 -1.12 9.80 -9.20
C ARG A 80 -0.07 9.70 -10.30
N ARG A 81 1.02 10.47 -10.21
CA ARG A 81 2.12 10.39 -11.18
C ARG A 81 2.75 9.01 -11.20
N TRP A 82 3.06 8.47 -10.02
CA TRP A 82 3.61 7.12 -9.90
C TRP A 82 2.67 6.06 -10.52
N ARG A 83 1.35 6.20 -10.32
CA ARG A 83 0.36 5.29 -10.90
C ARG A 83 0.32 5.35 -12.42
N LEU A 84 0.43 6.54 -13.01
CA LEU A 84 0.53 6.73 -14.46
C LEU A 84 1.79 6.07 -15.03
N ASP A 85 2.92 6.20 -14.35
CA ASP A 85 4.18 5.55 -14.76
C ASP A 85 4.11 4.01 -14.64
N HIS A 86 3.14 3.47 -13.89
CA HIS A 86 2.87 2.05 -13.72
C HIS A 86 1.47 1.68 -14.21
N ALA A 87 0.97 2.31 -15.28
CA ALA A 87 -0.42 2.17 -15.73
C ALA A 87 -0.89 0.71 -15.90
N SER A 88 -0.02 -0.17 -16.40
CA SER A 88 -0.32 -1.60 -16.61
C SER A 88 -0.26 -2.47 -15.36
N LEU A 89 0.22 -1.94 -14.22
CA LEU A 89 0.32 -2.67 -12.97
C LEU A 89 -1.09 -2.85 -12.37
N ALA A 90 -1.44 -4.10 -12.06
CA ALA A 90 -2.61 -4.38 -11.25
C ALA A 90 -2.30 -4.03 -9.79
N CYS A 91 -3.07 -3.13 -9.20
CA CYS A 91 -2.85 -2.64 -7.84
C CYS A 91 -4.05 -3.01 -6.97
N ILE A 92 -3.79 -3.78 -5.91
CA ILE A 92 -4.78 -4.19 -4.93
C ILE A 92 -4.34 -3.62 -3.58
N ALA A 93 -5.27 -3.02 -2.85
CA ALA A 93 -5.06 -2.55 -1.48
C ALA A 93 -6.08 -3.21 -0.56
N LEU A 94 -5.58 -4.02 0.37
CA LEU A 94 -6.35 -4.46 1.52
C LEU A 94 -6.49 -3.28 2.48
N GLU A 95 -7.70 -3.00 2.98
CA GLU A 95 -7.90 -1.93 3.95
C GLU A 95 -7.23 -2.23 5.29
N GLY A 96 -6.34 -1.34 5.73
CA GLY A 96 -5.75 -1.38 7.07
C GLY A 96 -6.50 -0.53 8.09
N ASN A 97 -6.05 -0.58 9.35
CA ASN A 97 -6.60 0.21 10.44
C ASN A 97 -6.50 1.72 10.17
N HIS A 98 -5.38 2.18 9.60
CA HIS A 98 -5.19 3.59 9.26
C HIS A 98 -6.01 4.03 8.06
N ASP A 99 -6.21 3.15 7.07
CA ASP A 99 -6.99 3.47 5.87
C ASP A 99 -8.45 3.81 6.23
N ARG A 100 -9.06 3.09 7.19
CA ARG A 100 -10.40 3.38 7.72
C ARG A 100 -10.54 4.79 8.29
N HIS A 101 -9.46 5.34 8.83
CA HIS A 101 -9.42 6.70 9.38
C HIS A 101 -9.00 7.75 8.34
N ALA A 102 -8.22 7.35 7.33
CA ALA A 102 -7.76 8.22 6.26
C ALA A 102 -8.88 8.59 5.28
N GLY A 103 -9.81 7.66 5.05
CA GLY A 103 -10.90 7.79 4.09
C GLY A 103 -10.61 7.05 2.79
N LEU A 104 -11.59 7.08 1.88
CA LEU A 104 -11.51 6.33 0.63
C LEU A 104 -10.40 6.85 -0.29
N LEU A 105 -9.65 5.92 -0.88
CA LEU A 105 -8.69 6.22 -1.94
C LEU A 105 -9.40 6.83 -3.14
N ASP A 106 -8.75 7.79 -3.78
CA ASP A 106 -9.22 8.38 -5.03
C ASP A 106 -9.34 7.28 -6.10
N THR A 107 -10.54 7.08 -6.64
CA THR A 107 -10.81 6.06 -7.65
C THR A 107 -9.95 6.25 -8.91
N ALA A 108 -9.48 7.47 -9.19
CA ALA A 108 -8.57 7.75 -10.28
C ALA A 108 -7.20 7.06 -10.12
N LEU A 109 -6.85 6.60 -8.91
CA LEU A 109 -5.64 5.81 -8.67
C LEU A 109 -5.79 4.35 -9.14
N GLY A 110 -7.01 3.88 -9.43
CA GLY A 110 -7.24 2.54 -9.97
C GLY A 110 -6.66 1.42 -9.10
N PHE A 111 -6.74 1.58 -7.78
CA PHE A 111 -6.53 0.50 -6.82
C PHE A 111 -7.85 -0.24 -6.64
N GLU A 112 -7.79 -1.56 -6.74
CA GLU A 112 -8.88 -2.42 -6.28
C GLU A 112 -8.81 -2.50 -4.75
N ALA A 113 -9.87 -2.05 -4.07
CA ALA A 113 -9.97 -2.14 -2.63
C ALA A 113 -10.54 -3.50 -2.23
N VAL A 114 -9.83 -4.21 -1.35
CA VAL A 114 -10.26 -5.47 -0.75
C VAL A 114 -10.48 -5.23 0.74
N GLN A 115 -11.55 -5.79 1.28
CA GLN A 115 -11.87 -5.71 2.71
C GLN A 115 -11.46 -7.01 3.39
N ASP A 116 -10.95 -6.88 4.62
CA ASP A 116 -10.66 -7.95 5.58
C ASP A 116 -9.56 -8.96 5.15
N VAL A 117 -9.77 -9.71 4.06
CA VAL A 117 -8.88 -10.79 3.63
C VAL A 117 -8.64 -10.77 2.11
N TYR A 118 -7.38 -10.88 1.70
CA TYR A 118 -6.99 -11.18 0.33
C TYR A 118 -6.70 -12.67 0.18
N ASP A 119 -7.64 -13.41 -0.40
CA ASP A 119 -7.45 -14.82 -0.74
C ASP A 119 -6.63 -14.97 -2.02
N ALA A 120 -5.43 -15.54 -1.88
CA ALA A 120 -4.52 -15.83 -2.98
C ALA A 120 -4.37 -17.34 -3.22
N GLY A 121 -5.30 -18.16 -2.73
CA GLY A 121 -5.27 -19.62 -2.77
C GLY A 121 -4.46 -20.21 -1.62
N PRO A 122 -3.22 -20.70 -1.82
CA PRO A 122 -2.41 -21.26 -0.74
C PRO A 122 -1.92 -20.22 0.28
N LEU A 123 -2.10 -18.92 0.00
CA LEU A 123 -1.76 -17.83 0.92
C LEU A 123 -3.00 -16.98 1.18
N LEU A 124 -3.17 -16.58 2.44
CA LEU A 124 -4.14 -15.58 2.86
C LEU A 124 -3.38 -14.31 3.26
N GLY A 125 -3.71 -13.20 2.62
CA GLY A 125 -3.27 -11.87 3.01
C GLY A 125 -4.24 -11.27 4.01
N VAL A 126 -3.76 -10.93 5.20
CA VAL A 126 -4.52 -10.21 6.23
C VAL A 126 -3.72 -9.00 6.69
N HIS A 127 -4.42 -7.96 7.15
CA HIS A 127 -3.76 -6.78 7.75
C HIS A 127 -3.31 -7.07 9.19
N ASP A 128 -4.20 -7.62 10.02
CA ASP A 128 -3.86 -8.11 11.36
C ASP A 128 -3.71 -9.64 11.34
N PRO A 129 -2.59 -10.22 11.82
CA PRO A 129 -2.45 -11.66 11.97
C PRO A 129 -3.56 -12.33 12.77
N ALA A 130 -4.24 -11.61 13.68
CA ALA A 130 -5.41 -12.12 14.41
C ALA A 130 -6.60 -12.42 13.49
N ASP A 131 -6.74 -11.71 12.37
CA ASP A 131 -7.83 -11.89 11.41
C ASP A 131 -7.69 -13.22 10.64
N ALA A 132 -6.47 -13.72 10.48
CA ALA A 132 -6.22 -15.02 9.84
C ALA A 132 -6.94 -16.17 10.57
N ALA A 133 -6.96 -16.14 11.91
CA ALA A 133 -7.62 -17.14 12.73
C ALA A 133 -9.16 -17.08 12.61
N ALA A 134 -9.73 -15.89 12.41
CA ALA A 134 -11.17 -15.71 12.21
C ALA A 134 -11.62 -16.21 10.83
N SER A 135 -10.80 -16.00 9.78
CA SER A 135 -11.11 -16.46 8.42
C SER A 135 -11.02 -17.98 8.22
N ALA A 136 -10.23 -18.68 9.05
CA ALA A 136 -10.12 -20.14 9.00
C ALA A 136 -11.30 -20.89 9.67
N GLY A 137 -12.17 -20.17 10.39
CA GLY A 137 -13.28 -20.74 11.18
C GLY A 137 -14.63 -20.82 10.46
N SER A 138 -14.72 -20.44 9.18
CA SER A 138 -15.99 -20.44 8.41
C SER A 138 -16.14 -21.59 7.40
N CYS A 139 -15.35 -22.66 7.54
CA CYS A 139 -15.53 -23.91 6.80
C CYS A 139 -16.59 -24.83 7.44
#